data_AF-A0A2V8W7G0-F1
#
_entry.id   AF-A0A2V8W7G0-F1
#
_cell.length_a   1.000
_cell.length_b   1.000
_cell.length_c   1.000
_cell.angle_alpha   90.00
_cell.angle_beta   90.00
_cell.angle_gamma   90.00
#
_symmetry.space_group_name_H-M   'P 1'
#
loop_
_entity.id
_entity.type
_entity.pdbx_description
1 polymer ?
#
loop_
_entity_poly.entity_id
_entity_poly.type
_entity_poly.pdbx_seq_one_letter_code
_entity_poly.pdbx_strand_id
1 'polypeptide(L)'
;MIPVSRIRALFLGLALLSLGGRAVADTIVLKNGRRILALSAVEEGDKVKYLTTAGELSLPKSIVDHIEKGSGALMTGSPGADAANLAIAPPAMKTTGASAEVERGAVHDGSIDREYIAKLESAARSGERQASRSAALGHHLASNFEFAHGDMEHALDDARTALNYAPEEPVFLLNVGYLLLRRSEFKASLEYLERVRRFAPDNADVPKLEGWAYYGLNKLDQAVAEWKRALALRPDQEVQVALDKALADKTEEESYKENESSHFKLRYSGAAAPALARDVLRTLERHYSEIESELNFSPPESIGVILYTQDAFSDITKAPAWAGALNDGRIRVPVQGLAAVDAELSRVLRHELTHSFIAQKTRSACIGLAASCAIQAPTWIQEGLAQWMEGQRSGENGAVLLQIYNAGHAIPLSRLEGSWLHMNGDTARYAYGWALANIEYIVATGGMVDIERILDRIGAGMPTETALREVLHSDYNDLMQSTADYLRKSYGR
;
A
#
# COMPACT_ATOMS: atom_id res chain seq x y z
N MET A 1 39.24 43.03 57.93
CA MET A 1 39.07 44.15 56.98
C MET A 1 38.85 43.56 55.58
N ILE A 2 37.63 43.71 55.04
CA ILE A 2 37.18 43.79 53.62
C ILE A 2 37.89 42.92 52.54
N PRO A 3 37.18 42.19 51.64
CA PRO A 3 35.90 41.50 51.77
C PRO A 3 35.81 40.15 50.99
N VAL A 4 34.66 39.52 51.15
CA VAL A 4 34.13 38.32 50.49
C VAL A 4 33.81 38.54 49.01
N SER A 5 34.24 37.62 48.14
CA SER A 5 33.79 37.44 46.74
C SER A 5 33.17 36.05 46.58
N ARG A 6 31.90 35.89 46.96
CA ARG A 6 30.76 35.57 46.07
C ARG A 6 31.00 34.47 45.03
N ILE A 7 30.97 33.22 45.50
CA ILE A 7 30.33 32.14 44.75
C ILE A 7 28.82 32.33 44.96
N ARG A 8 28.12 32.83 43.95
CA ARG A 8 26.66 32.71 43.86
C ARG A 8 26.36 31.63 42.83
N ALA A 9 25.98 30.47 43.33
CA ALA A 9 25.13 29.54 42.59
C ALA A 9 23.92 30.33 42.08
N LEU A 10 23.75 30.39 40.76
CA LEU A 10 22.53 30.87 40.15
C LEU A 10 21.67 29.65 39.81
N PHE A 11 20.92 29.18 40.81
CA PHE A 11 19.62 28.56 40.55
C PHE A 11 18.71 29.66 40.03
N LEU A 12 18.49 29.70 38.72
CA LEU A 12 17.32 30.28 38.09
C LEU A 12 16.80 29.15 37.20
N GLY A 13 15.76 28.43 37.59
CA GLY A 13 14.44 28.99 37.84
C GLY A 13 13.60 28.57 36.64
N LEU A 14 12.89 27.45 36.80
CA LEU A 14 11.82 27.00 35.93
C LEU A 14 10.85 28.17 35.74
N ALA A 15 11.00 28.90 34.64
CA ALA A 15 9.96 29.78 34.15
C ALA A 15 9.26 28.99 33.05
N LEU A 16 8.19 28.29 33.47
CA LEU A 16 7.05 27.99 32.62
C LEU A 16 6.60 29.29 31.95
N LEU A 17 7.11 29.52 30.74
CA LEU A 17 6.42 30.35 29.76
C LEU A 17 5.57 29.40 28.92
N SER A 18 4.42 29.07 29.50
CA SER A 18 3.22 28.71 28.76
C SER A 18 2.83 29.88 27.85
N LEU A 19 3.46 29.94 26.68
CA LEU A 19 2.90 30.60 25.51
C LEU A 19 2.57 29.50 24.51
N GLY A 20 1.33 29.03 24.58
CA GLY A 20 0.73 28.20 23.54
C GLY A 20 0.65 29.00 22.25
N GLY A 21 1.66 28.87 21.40
CA GLY A 21 1.57 29.13 19.97
C GLY A 21 1.61 27.78 19.27
N ARG A 22 0.46 27.27 18.83
CA ARG A 22 0.44 26.15 17.88
C ARG A 22 1.19 26.61 16.64
N ALA A 23 2.22 25.88 16.21
CA ALA A 23 2.82 26.11 14.91
C ALA A 23 1.76 25.76 13.85
N VAL A 24 1.22 26.79 13.20
CA VAL A 24 0.29 26.66 12.08
C VAL A 24 1.09 26.95 10.82
N ALA A 25 0.91 26.13 9.79
CA ALA A 25 1.66 26.23 8.54
C ALA A 25 1.52 27.63 7.91
N ASP A 26 2.64 28.15 7.41
CA ASP A 26 2.71 29.32 6.56
C ASP A 26 2.11 29.00 5.18
N THR A 27 1.60 30.02 4.49
CA THR A 27 1.20 29.90 3.09
C THR A 27 2.03 30.86 2.24
N ILE A 28 2.81 30.34 1.31
CA ILE A 28 3.56 31.12 0.32
C ILE A 28 2.64 31.36 -0.87
N VAL A 29 2.31 32.61 -1.14
CA VAL A 29 1.50 33.03 -2.29
C VAL A 29 2.45 33.43 -3.41
N LEU A 30 2.27 32.86 -4.60
CA LEU A 30 3.04 33.18 -5.81
C LEU A 30 2.32 34.24 -6.63
N LYS A 31 3.06 34.97 -7.47
CA LYS A 31 2.52 36.06 -8.31
C LYS A 31 1.48 35.63 -9.33
N ASN A 32 1.41 34.34 -9.66
CA ASN A 32 0.38 33.77 -10.52
C ASN A 32 -0.87 33.33 -9.74
N GLY A 33 -0.96 33.63 -8.45
CA GLY A 33 -2.09 33.27 -7.59
C GLY A 33 -1.99 31.89 -6.92
N ARG A 34 -0.97 31.08 -7.23
CA ARG A 34 -0.74 29.77 -6.58
C ARG A 34 -0.38 29.95 -5.11
N ARG A 35 -0.86 29.06 -4.26
CA ARG A 35 -0.61 29.06 -2.81
C ARG A 35 0.10 27.76 -2.41
N ILE A 36 1.20 27.86 -1.67
CA ILE A 36 2.01 26.73 -1.23
C ILE A 36 1.97 26.71 0.29
N LEU A 37 1.35 25.67 0.86
CA LEU A 37 1.35 25.47 2.29
C LEU A 37 2.73 24.94 2.71
N ALA A 38 3.41 25.67 3.58
CA ALA A 38 4.73 25.35 4.10
C ALA A 38 4.67 25.29 5.62
N LEU A 39 5.30 24.28 6.22
CA LEU A 39 5.38 24.17 7.69
C LEU A 39 6.06 25.42 8.29
N SER A 40 7.05 25.94 7.58
CA SER A 40 7.62 27.25 7.79
C SER A 40 8.14 27.78 6.47
N ALA A 41 8.09 29.09 6.28
CA ALA A 41 8.70 29.77 5.15
C ALA A 41 9.51 30.98 5.63
N VAL A 42 10.74 31.09 5.16
CA VAL A 42 11.68 32.15 5.50
C VAL A 42 12.31 32.68 4.21
N GLU A 43 12.33 34.00 4.08
CA GLU A 43 13.08 34.64 2.99
C GLU A 43 14.57 34.65 3.35
N GLU A 44 15.41 34.07 2.49
CA GLU A 44 16.86 34.06 2.65
C GLU A 44 17.52 34.49 1.33
N GLY A 45 18.00 35.73 1.29
CA GLY A 45 18.61 36.31 0.09
C GLY A 45 17.62 36.48 -1.06
N ASP A 46 17.95 35.89 -2.21
CA ASP A 46 17.14 35.89 -3.44
C ASP A 46 16.14 34.72 -3.51
N LYS A 47 16.01 33.94 -2.44
CA LYS A 47 15.15 32.76 -2.35
C LYS A 47 14.19 32.85 -1.17
N VAL A 48 13.08 32.14 -1.29
CA VAL A 48 12.22 31.75 -0.19
C VAL A 48 12.52 30.29 0.10
N LYS A 49 13.15 30.01 1.24
CA LYS A 49 13.30 28.65 1.73
C LYS A 49 12.07 28.28 2.54
N TYR A 50 11.58 27.09 2.31
CA TYR A 50 10.36 26.65 2.95
C TYR A 50 10.37 25.16 3.18
N LEU A 51 9.83 24.80 4.33
CA LEU A 51 9.83 23.43 4.79
C LEU A 51 8.52 22.76 4.41
N THR A 52 8.62 21.64 3.71
CA THR A 52 7.49 20.74 3.41
C THR A 52 7.63 19.44 4.18
N THR A 53 6.64 18.57 4.11
CA THR A 53 6.71 17.20 4.63
C THR A 53 7.72 16.33 3.88
N ALA A 54 8.07 16.70 2.64
CA ALA A 54 9.07 16.03 1.80
C ALA A 54 10.51 16.58 1.99
N GLY A 55 10.70 17.55 2.89
CA GLY A 55 11.99 18.19 3.15
C GLY A 55 12.01 19.69 2.88
N GLU A 56 13.20 20.28 3.01
CA GLU A 56 13.42 21.70 2.76
C GLU A 56 13.54 21.97 1.26
N LEU A 57 12.69 22.87 0.76
CA LEU A 57 12.68 23.30 -0.63
C LEU A 57 12.98 24.80 -0.71
N SER A 58 13.29 25.28 -1.92
CA SER A 58 13.49 26.70 -2.15
C SER A 58 12.85 27.17 -3.45
N LEU A 59 12.28 28.38 -3.41
CA LEU A 59 11.73 29.08 -4.58
C LEU A 59 12.52 30.36 -4.82
N PRO A 60 12.73 30.78 -6.07
CA PRO A 60 13.22 32.13 -6.34
C PRO A 60 12.25 33.18 -5.80
N LYS A 61 12.73 34.19 -5.09
CA LYS A 61 11.88 35.28 -4.57
C LYS A 61 11.18 36.06 -5.69
N SER A 62 11.71 36.01 -6.92
CA SER A 62 11.11 36.65 -8.10
C SER A 62 9.70 36.13 -8.44
N ILE A 63 9.40 34.86 -8.12
CA ILE A 63 8.11 34.22 -8.40
C ILE A 63 7.15 34.22 -7.19
N VAL A 64 7.64 34.56 -6.00
CA VAL A 64 6.85 34.68 -4.79
C VAL A 64 6.25 36.09 -4.70
N ASP A 65 4.96 36.15 -4.35
CA ASP A 65 4.25 37.40 -4.08
C ASP A 65 4.41 37.80 -2.61
N HIS A 66 3.95 36.95 -1.68
CA HIS A 66 4.12 37.16 -0.23
C HIS A 66 3.98 35.85 0.57
N ILE A 67 4.29 35.89 1.87
CA ILE A 67 4.12 34.77 2.81
C ILE A 67 3.06 35.15 3.86
N GLU A 68 1.99 34.37 3.94
CA GLU A 68 0.98 34.47 5.00
C GLU A 68 1.39 33.58 6.18
N LYS A 69 1.57 34.17 7.37
CA LYS A 69 1.88 33.42 8.60
C LYS A 69 0.59 32.87 9.22
N GLY A 70 0.55 31.59 9.56
CA GLY A 70 -0.68 30.92 10.01
C GLY A 70 -1.28 31.52 11.28
N SER A 71 -2.52 32.06 11.20
CA SER A 71 -3.33 32.50 12.35
C SER A 71 -4.41 31.47 12.67
N GLY A 72 -4.44 30.97 13.90
CA GLY A 72 -5.22 29.80 14.31
C GLY A 72 -6.73 29.89 14.10
N ALA A 73 -7.28 28.86 13.44
CA ALA A 73 -8.67 28.46 13.51
C ALA A 73 -8.77 26.94 13.71
N LEU A 74 -9.51 26.52 14.72
CA LEU A 74 -9.83 25.13 15.04
C LEU A 74 -10.78 24.56 13.98
N MET A 75 -10.40 23.47 13.32
CA MET A 75 -11.35 22.65 12.58
C MET A 75 -11.79 21.47 13.44
N THR A 76 -13.05 21.53 13.85
CA THR A 76 -13.84 20.46 14.46
C THR A 76 -13.89 19.25 13.52
N GLY A 77 -13.64 18.06 14.08
CA GLY A 77 -13.66 16.80 13.33
C GLY A 77 -14.96 16.62 12.56
N SER A 78 -14.85 16.35 11.27
CA SER A 78 -15.96 15.81 10.49
C SER A 78 -16.14 14.33 10.84
N PRO A 79 -17.35 13.88 11.19
CA PRO A 79 -17.66 12.46 11.33
C PRO A 79 -17.68 11.83 9.94
N GLY A 80 -16.53 11.31 9.52
CA GLY A 80 -16.37 10.61 8.23
C GLY A 80 -15.37 9.46 8.25
N ALA A 81 -14.69 9.22 9.37
CA ALA A 81 -13.64 8.20 9.48
C ALA A 81 -14.16 6.76 9.64
N ASP A 82 -15.47 6.56 9.77
CA ASP A 82 -16.11 5.23 9.88
C ASP A 82 -16.82 4.78 8.58
N ALA A 83 -16.70 5.53 7.47
CA ALA A 83 -17.32 5.16 6.20
C ALA A 83 -16.28 4.69 5.19
N ALA A 84 -16.45 3.43 4.75
CA ALA A 84 -15.73 2.72 3.69
C ALA A 84 -14.43 1.98 4.12
N ASN A 85 -14.60 0.88 4.85
CA ASN A 85 -13.81 -0.34 4.56
C ASN A 85 -14.53 -1.07 3.42
N LEU A 86 -14.02 -0.96 2.19
CA LEU A 86 -14.57 -1.66 1.02
C LEU A 86 -13.58 -2.74 0.61
N ALA A 87 -13.34 -3.75 1.45
CA ALA A 87 -12.71 -4.98 0.98
C ALA A 87 -13.59 -5.58 -0.13
N ILE A 88 -13.00 -6.19 -1.17
CA ILE A 88 -13.77 -6.96 -2.18
C ILE A 88 -14.58 -7.98 -1.39
N ALA A 89 -15.88 -7.75 -1.27
CA ALA A 89 -16.70 -8.58 -0.39
C ALA A 89 -16.67 -10.01 -0.94
N PRO A 90 -16.49 -11.03 -0.07
CA PRO A 90 -16.56 -12.41 -0.52
C PRO A 90 -17.91 -12.63 -1.20
N PRO A 91 -17.94 -13.35 -2.34
CA PRO A 91 -19.18 -13.60 -3.07
C PRO A 91 -20.20 -14.29 -2.17
N ALA A 92 -21.49 -14.10 -2.46
CA ALA A 92 -22.56 -14.74 -1.71
C ALA A 92 -22.61 -16.24 -2.06
N MET A 93 -21.75 -17.03 -1.42
CA MET A 93 -21.58 -18.45 -1.68
C MET A 93 -22.65 -19.27 -0.95
N LYS A 94 -23.85 -19.37 -1.55
CA LYS A 94 -24.86 -20.32 -1.09
C LYS A 94 -24.68 -21.65 -1.81
N THR A 95 -24.17 -22.66 -1.12
CA THR A 95 -24.18 -24.04 -1.61
C THR A 95 -25.60 -24.58 -1.56
N THR A 96 -26.25 -24.73 -2.73
CA THR A 96 -27.59 -25.31 -2.81
C THR A 96 -27.54 -26.79 -2.45
N GLY A 97 -28.21 -27.18 -1.36
CA GLY A 97 -28.26 -28.58 -0.89
C GLY A 97 -27.14 -28.98 0.08
N ALA A 98 -26.48 -28.01 0.72
CA ALA A 98 -25.53 -28.27 1.81
C ALA A 98 -26.19 -29.13 2.90
N SER A 99 -25.58 -30.27 3.22
CA SER A 99 -25.97 -31.00 4.42
C SER A 99 -25.41 -30.19 5.60
N ALA A 100 -26.28 -29.62 6.42
CA ALA A 100 -25.88 -28.91 7.64
C ALA A 100 -25.01 -29.77 8.58
N GLU A 101 -24.99 -31.09 8.37
CA GLU A 101 -24.05 -32.04 8.96
C GLU A 101 -22.61 -31.80 8.53
N VAL A 102 -22.34 -31.62 7.22
CA VAL A 102 -21.00 -31.36 6.70
C VAL A 102 -20.49 -30.02 7.19
N GLU A 103 -21.36 -28.99 7.25
CA GLU A 103 -21.01 -27.68 7.80
C GLU A 103 -20.52 -27.77 9.25
N ARG A 104 -21.28 -28.46 10.11
CA ARG A 104 -20.91 -28.65 11.52
C ARG A 104 -19.77 -29.64 11.73
N GLY A 105 -19.58 -30.58 10.81
CA GLY A 105 -18.56 -31.61 10.92
C GLY A 105 -17.19 -31.16 10.43
N ALA A 106 -17.12 -30.38 9.34
CA ALA A 106 -15.86 -29.96 8.75
C ALA A 106 -15.19 -28.80 9.51
N VAL A 107 -15.99 -27.88 10.05
CA VAL A 107 -15.49 -26.72 10.80
C VAL A 107 -16.34 -26.55 12.06
N HIS A 108 -15.71 -26.70 13.22
CA HIS A 108 -16.35 -26.49 14.52
C HIS A 108 -15.32 -26.09 15.57
N ASP A 109 -15.82 -25.49 16.66
CA ASP A 109 -15.01 -25.07 17.81
C ASP A 109 -13.82 -24.16 17.45
N GLY A 110 -13.97 -23.37 16.39
CA GLY A 110 -12.90 -22.48 15.90
C GLY A 110 -11.73 -23.24 15.28
N SER A 111 -11.98 -24.43 14.70
CA SER A 111 -10.97 -25.26 14.06
C SER A 111 -11.53 -26.06 12.89
N ILE A 112 -10.64 -26.58 12.04
CA ILE A 112 -10.97 -27.47 10.94
C ILE A 112 -10.79 -28.92 11.39
N ASP A 113 -11.82 -29.76 11.26
CA ASP A 113 -11.71 -31.20 11.48
C ASP A 113 -11.22 -31.90 10.20
N ARG A 114 -9.90 -32.02 10.10
CA ARG A 114 -9.22 -32.70 8.97
C ARG A 114 -9.53 -34.19 8.91
N GLU A 115 -9.82 -34.84 10.04
CA GLU A 115 -10.19 -36.26 10.04
C GLU A 115 -11.59 -36.46 9.46
N TYR A 116 -12.52 -35.55 9.77
CA TYR A 116 -13.86 -35.55 9.18
C TYR A 116 -13.79 -35.31 7.66
N ILE A 117 -13.02 -34.33 7.20
CA ILE A 117 -12.83 -34.07 5.76
C ILE A 117 -12.24 -35.32 5.08
N ALA A 118 -11.21 -35.96 5.66
CA ALA A 118 -10.63 -37.19 5.11
C ALA A 118 -11.64 -38.35 5.03
N LYS A 119 -12.61 -38.44 5.94
CA LYS A 119 -13.71 -39.42 5.84
C LYS A 119 -14.62 -39.12 4.65
N LEU A 120 -14.92 -37.85 4.39
CA LEU A 120 -15.69 -37.44 3.21
C LEU A 120 -14.93 -37.75 1.92
N GLU A 121 -13.63 -37.49 1.86
CA GLU A 121 -12.77 -37.86 0.73
C GLU A 121 -12.79 -39.36 0.47
N SER A 122 -12.68 -40.17 1.53
CA SER A 122 -12.75 -41.63 1.44
C SER A 122 -14.10 -42.10 0.90
N ALA A 123 -15.20 -41.51 1.38
CA ALA A 123 -16.53 -41.79 0.87
C ALA A 123 -16.68 -41.39 -0.61
N ALA A 124 -16.06 -40.29 -1.04
CA ALA A 124 -16.09 -39.83 -2.43
C ALA A 124 -15.41 -40.80 -3.41
N ARG A 125 -14.50 -41.68 -2.94
CA ARG A 125 -13.88 -42.74 -3.77
C ARG A 125 -14.88 -43.77 -4.28
N SER A 126 -16.08 -43.84 -3.70
CA SER A 126 -17.19 -44.64 -4.22
C SER A 126 -17.66 -44.19 -5.61
N GLY A 127 -17.35 -42.96 -6.03
CA GLY A 127 -17.85 -42.35 -7.26
C GLY A 127 -19.28 -41.83 -7.15
N GLU A 128 -19.91 -41.93 -5.97
CA GLU A 128 -21.24 -41.38 -5.75
C GLU A 128 -21.22 -39.85 -5.78
N ARG A 129 -22.06 -39.26 -6.64
CA ARG A 129 -22.14 -37.79 -6.83
C ARG A 129 -22.39 -37.04 -5.51
N GLN A 130 -23.17 -37.61 -4.60
CA GLN A 130 -23.43 -36.98 -3.30
C GLN A 130 -22.20 -37.01 -2.40
N ALA A 131 -21.47 -38.13 -2.36
CA ALA A 131 -20.24 -38.24 -1.58
C ALA A 131 -19.15 -37.30 -2.10
N SER A 132 -18.97 -37.19 -3.44
CA SER A 132 -18.07 -36.20 -4.04
C SER A 132 -18.48 -34.77 -3.69
N ARG A 133 -19.77 -34.43 -3.74
CA ARG A 133 -20.25 -33.10 -3.33
C ARG A 133 -20.02 -32.80 -1.85
N SER A 134 -20.17 -33.78 -0.97
CA SER A 134 -19.86 -33.61 0.46
C SER A 134 -18.36 -33.37 0.69
N ALA A 135 -17.48 -34.13 0.02
CA ALA A 135 -16.03 -33.90 0.09
C ALA A 135 -15.66 -32.50 -0.42
N ALA A 136 -16.21 -32.10 -1.56
CA ALA A 136 -16.01 -30.75 -2.11
C ALA A 136 -16.45 -29.66 -1.11
N LEU A 137 -17.60 -29.84 -0.47
CA LEU A 137 -18.11 -28.90 0.54
C LEU A 137 -17.21 -28.84 1.78
N GLY A 138 -16.68 -29.98 2.26
CA GLY A 138 -15.74 -30.03 3.37
C GLY A 138 -14.49 -29.17 3.13
N HIS A 139 -13.85 -29.35 1.98
CA HIS A 139 -12.71 -28.51 1.59
C HIS A 139 -13.10 -27.05 1.38
N HIS A 140 -14.26 -26.76 0.78
CA HIS A 140 -14.71 -25.38 0.63
C HIS A 140 -14.88 -24.67 1.98
N LEU A 141 -15.41 -25.36 2.99
CA LEU A 141 -15.57 -24.81 4.34
C LEU A 141 -14.22 -24.58 5.03
N ALA A 142 -13.28 -25.53 4.89
CA ALA A 142 -11.90 -25.36 5.37
C ALA A 142 -11.24 -24.13 4.73
N SER A 143 -11.34 -24.01 3.41
CA SER A 143 -10.83 -22.87 2.65
C SER A 143 -11.37 -21.52 3.16
N ASN A 144 -12.68 -21.43 3.37
CA ASN A 144 -13.30 -20.21 3.89
C ASN A 144 -12.83 -19.89 5.31
N PHE A 145 -12.67 -20.91 6.15
CA PHE A 145 -12.16 -20.76 7.52
C PHE A 145 -10.73 -20.24 7.51
N GLU A 146 -9.84 -20.85 6.74
CA GLU A 146 -8.43 -20.44 6.63
C GLU A 146 -8.29 -19.02 6.11
N PHE A 147 -9.04 -18.68 5.06
CA PHE A 147 -9.06 -17.33 4.52
C PHE A 147 -9.53 -16.31 5.56
N ALA A 148 -10.56 -16.63 6.35
CA ALA A 148 -11.03 -15.77 7.45
C ALA A 148 -9.99 -15.59 8.57
N HIS A 149 -9.04 -16.51 8.72
CA HIS A 149 -7.93 -16.46 9.68
C HIS A 149 -6.62 -15.96 9.07
N GLY A 150 -6.64 -15.49 7.82
CA GLY A 150 -5.48 -14.93 7.13
C GLY A 150 -4.56 -15.95 6.47
N ASP A 151 -4.87 -17.24 6.54
CA ASP A 151 -4.10 -18.31 5.90
C ASP A 151 -4.52 -18.46 4.44
N MET A 152 -4.03 -17.54 3.61
CA MET A 152 -4.37 -17.48 2.18
C MET A 152 -3.82 -18.67 1.38
N GLU A 153 -2.71 -19.27 1.83
CA GLU A 153 -2.08 -20.38 1.09
C GLU A 153 -2.89 -21.65 1.21
N HIS A 154 -3.17 -22.10 2.44
CA HIS A 154 -4.00 -23.29 2.63
C HIS A 154 -5.42 -23.06 2.12
N ALA A 155 -5.95 -21.83 2.26
CA ALA A 155 -7.28 -21.51 1.73
C ALA A 155 -7.38 -21.76 0.22
N LEU A 156 -6.36 -21.39 -0.56
CA LEU A 156 -6.36 -21.62 -2.00
C LEU A 156 -6.19 -23.12 -2.35
N ASP A 157 -5.39 -23.85 -1.57
CA ASP A 157 -5.18 -25.28 -1.76
C ASP A 157 -6.45 -26.09 -1.49
N ASP A 158 -7.16 -25.80 -0.39
CA ASP A 158 -8.47 -26.41 -0.10
C ASP A 158 -9.52 -26.00 -1.14
N ALA A 159 -9.55 -24.73 -1.58
CA ALA A 159 -10.47 -24.30 -2.63
C ALA A 159 -10.25 -25.05 -3.94
N ARG A 160 -8.99 -25.29 -4.34
CA ARG A 160 -8.63 -26.09 -5.51
C ARG A 160 -8.96 -27.56 -5.30
N THR A 161 -8.77 -28.09 -4.10
CA THR A 161 -9.10 -29.48 -3.77
C THR A 161 -10.60 -29.73 -3.86
N ALA A 162 -11.44 -28.77 -3.44
CA ALA A 162 -12.88 -28.85 -3.65
C ALA A 162 -13.26 -29.08 -5.13
N LEU A 163 -12.54 -28.44 -6.07
CA LEU A 163 -12.77 -28.61 -7.51
C LEU A 163 -12.34 -29.98 -8.04
N ASN A 164 -11.47 -30.72 -7.35
CA ASN A 164 -11.15 -32.11 -7.74
C ASN A 164 -12.37 -33.03 -7.58
N TYR A 165 -13.25 -32.71 -6.61
CA TYR A 165 -14.46 -33.47 -6.34
C TYR A 165 -15.70 -32.93 -7.06
N ALA A 166 -15.74 -31.62 -7.34
CA ALA A 166 -16.84 -30.96 -8.05
C ALA A 166 -16.31 -29.88 -9.03
N PRO A 167 -15.76 -30.29 -10.20
CA PRO A 167 -15.00 -29.40 -11.08
C PRO A 167 -15.83 -28.34 -11.83
N GLU A 168 -17.16 -28.50 -11.86
CA GLU A 168 -18.09 -27.64 -12.59
C GLU A 168 -19.02 -26.86 -11.65
N GLU A 169 -18.84 -26.98 -10.34
CA GLU A 169 -19.71 -26.31 -9.36
C GLU A 169 -19.40 -24.80 -9.32
N PRO A 170 -20.35 -23.92 -9.70
CA PRO A 170 -20.10 -22.49 -9.82
C PRO A 170 -19.58 -21.86 -8.53
N VAL A 171 -20.08 -22.29 -7.37
CA VAL A 171 -19.69 -21.73 -6.07
C VAL A 171 -18.21 -21.98 -5.78
N PHE A 172 -17.70 -23.18 -6.06
CA PHE A 172 -16.28 -23.51 -5.79
C PHE A 172 -15.34 -22.85 -6.80
N LEU A 173 -15.76 -22.76 -8.07
CA LEU A 173 -15.03 -22.03 -9.10
C LEU A 173 -14.93 -20.54 -8.75
N LEU A 174 -16.03 -19.96 -8.26
CA LEU A 174 -16.09 -18.57 -7.82
C LEU A 174 -15.20 -18.31 -6.60
N ASN A 175 -15.14 -19.26 -5.65
CA ASN A 175 -14.24 -19.17 -4.50
C ASN A 175 -12.77 -19.12 -4.93
N VAL A 176 -12.34 -20.02 -5.83
CA VAL A 176 -10.96 -19.99 -6.37
C VAL A 176 -10.70 -18.69 -7.12
N GLY A 177 -11.62 -18.25 -7.98
CA GLY A 177 -11.50 -16.98 -8.69
C GLY A 177 -11.33 -15.78 -7.74
N TYR A 178 -12.10 -15.74 -6.66
CA TYR A 178 -12.02 -14.73 -5.62
C TYR A 178 -10.68 -14.77 -4.86
N LEU A 179 -10.23 -15.95 -4.41
CA LEU A 179 -8.95 -16.08 -3.70
C LEU A 179 -7.75 -15.70 -4.58
N LEU A 180 -7.78 -16.04 -5.87
CA LEU A 180 -6.77 -15.60 -6.84
C LEU A 180 -6.77 -14.08 -7.04
N LEU A 181 -7.96 -13.48 -7.13
CA LEU A 181 -8.09 -12.02 -7.19
C LEU A 181 -7.49 -11.35 -5.94
N ARG A 182 -7.75 -11.93 -4.77
CA ARG A 182 -7.19 -11.48 -3.49
C ARG A 182 -5.67 -11.64 -3.39
N ARG A 183 -5.08 -12.54 -4.18
CA ARG A 183 -3.63 -12.70 -4.36
C ARG A 183 -3.05 -11.86 -5.50
N SER A 184 -3.85 -11.01 -6.14
CA SER A 184 -3.48 -10.22 -7.32
C SER A 184 -3.10 -11.09 -8.54
N GLU A 185 -3.50 -12.36 -8.56
CA GLU A 185 -3.32 -13.28 -9.70
C GLU A 185 -4.47 -13.10 -10.69
N PHE A 186 -4.55 -11.90 -11.29
CA PHE A 186 -5.72 -11.44 -12.04
C PHE A 186 -6.01 -12.28 -13.29
N LYS A 187 -4.99 -12.68 -14.04
CA LYS A 187 -5.18 -13.53 -15.24
C LYS A 187 -5.76 -14.89 -14.85
N ALA A 188 -5.18 -15.53 -13.84
CA ALA A 188 -5.66 -16.82 -13.34
C ALA A 188 -7.10 -16.68 -12.81
N SER A 189 -7.40 -15.61 -12.07
CA SER A 189 -8.76 -15.31 -11.60
C SER A 189 -9.77 -15.27 -12.76
N LEU A 190 -9.45 -14.56 -13.86
CA LEU A 190 -10.31 -14.49 -15.04
C LEU A 190 -10.61 -15.86 -15.66
N GLU A 191 -9.66 -16.79 -15.68
CA GLU A 191 -9.87 -18.16 -16.21
C GLU A 191 -10.94 -18.92 -15.40
N TYR A 192 -10.94 -18.79 -14.08
CA TYR A 192 -11.96 -19.41 -13.23
C TYR A 192 -13.31 -18.70 -13.36
N LEU A 193 -13.32 -17.37 -13.39
CA LEU A 193 -14.55 -16.59 -13.55
C LEU A 193 -15.25 -16.85 -14.89
N GLU A 194 -14.49 -17.06 -15.97
CA GLU A 194 -15.04 -17.47 -17.26
C GLU A 194 -15.76 -18.82 -17.17
N ARG A 195 -15.22 -19.77 -16.40
CA ARG A 195 -15.90 -21.05 -16.14
C ARG A 195 -17.18 -20.85 -15.35
N VAL A 196 -17.19 -20.03 -14.30
CA VAL A 196 -18.41 -19.71 -13.53
C VAL A 196 -19.47 -19.14 -14.47
N ARG A 197 -19.11 -18.20 -15.34
CA ARG A 197 -20.01 -17.57 -16.31
C ARG A 197 -20.72 -18.57 -17.23
N ARG A 198 -20.04 -19.66 -17.61
CA ARG A 198 -20.63 -20.72 -18.45
C ARG A 198 -21.72 -21.51 -17.72
N PHE A 199 -21.56 -21.72 -16.42
CA PHE A 199 -22.48 -22.53 -15.60
C PHE A 199 -23.52 -21.70 -14.84
N ALA A 200 -23.24 -20.43 -14.56
CA ALA A 200 -24.11 -19.50 -13.83
C ALA A 200 -24.07 -18.10 -14.48
N PRO A 201 -24.66 -17.93 -15.68
CA PRO A 201 -24.56 -16.69 -16.47
C PRO A 201 -25.17 -15.46 -15.79
N ASP A 202 -26.14 -15.65 -14.88
CA ASP A 202 -26.83 -14.57 -14.17
C ASP A 202 -26.20 -14.24 -12.79
N ASN A 203 -25.05 -14.85 -12.45
CA ASN A 203 -24.39 -14.57 -11.19
C ASN A 203 -23.70 -13.21 -11.23
N ALA A 204 -24.24 -12.23 -10.49
CA ALA A 204 -23.72 -10.86 -10.41
C ALA A 204 -22.30 -10.75 -9.82
N ASP A 205 -21.84 -11.75 -9.05
CA ASP A 205 -20.48 -11.77 -8.51
C ASP A 205 -19.42 -11.98 -9.59
N VAL A 206 -19.76 -12.67 -10.69
CA VAL A 206 -18.83 -12.90 -11.80
C VAL A 206 -18.38 -11.59 -12.46
N PRO A 207 -19.28 -10.76 -13.03
CA PRO A 207 -18.87 -9.48 -13.61
C PRO A 207 -18.31 -8.49 -12.56
N LYS A 208 -18.70 -8.61 -11.28
CA LYS A 208 -18.08 -7.82 -10.20
C LYS A 208 -16.58 -8.15 -10.09
N LEU A 209 -16.24 -9.43 -9.93
CA LEU A 209 -14.86 -9.89 -9.76
C LEU A 209 -14.04 -9.76 -11.04
N GLU A 210 -14.64 -9.98 -12.21
CA GLU A 210 -13.96 -9.75 -13.48
C GLU A 210 -13.62 -8.27 -13.67
N GLY A 211 -14.52 -7.35 -13.25
CA GLY A 211 -14.22 -5.92 -13.28
C GLY A 211 -13.00 -5.55 -12.44
N TRP A 212 -12.89 -6.13 -11.24
CA TRP A 212 -11.70 -6.00 -10.37
C TRP A 212 -10.44 -6.58 -11.01
N ALA A 213 -10.53 -7.77 -11.60
CA ALA A 213 -9.39 -8.41 -12.27
C ALA A 213 -8.92 -7.58 -13.49
N TYR A 214 -9.85 -7.09 -14.31
CA TYR A 214 -9.53 -6.23 -15.44
C TYR A 214 -8.92 -4.90 -15.00
N TYR A 215 -9.42 -4.29 -13.94
CA TYR A 215 -8.84 -3.08 -13.41
C TYR A 215 -7.40 -3.32 -12.92
N GLY A 216 -7.15 -4.42 -12.20
CA GLY A 216 -5.79 -4.83 -11.79
C GLY A 216 -4.84 -5.07 -12.98
N LEU A 217 -5.37 -5.54 -14.11
CA LEU A 217 -4.62 -5.71 -15.37
C LEU A 217 -4.47 -4.43 -16.21
N ASN A 218 -4.88 -3.28 -15.67
CA ASN A 218 -4.93 -1.98 -16.33
C ASN A 218 -5.82 -1.96 -17.61
N LYS A 219 -6.80 -2.87 -17.66
CA LYS A 219 -7.78 -3.05 -18.74
C LYS A 219 -9.08 -2.29 -18.42
N LEU A 220 -8.98 -0.96 -18.36
CA LEU A 220 -10.02 -0.08 -17.82
C LEU A 220 -11.36 -0.18 -18.56
N ASP A 221 -11.35 -0.30 -19.89
CA ASP A 221 -12.57 -0.48 -20.68
C ASP A 221 -13.35 -1.74 -20.30
N GLN A 222 -12.62 -2.84 -20.11
CA GLN A 222 -13.19 -4.12 -19.73
C GLN A 222 -13.70 -4.07 -18.29
N ALA A 223 -12.96 -3.42 -17.38
CA ALA A 223 -13.38 -3.20 -16.01
C ALA A 223 -14.72 -2.45 -15.93
N VAL A 224 -14.82 -1.32 -16.64
CA VAL A 224 -16.04 -0.49 -16.72
C VAL A 224 -17.22 -1.29 -17.31
N ALA A 225 -16.98 -2.07 -18.36
CA ALA A 225 -18.02 -2.88 -18.99
C ALA A 225 -18.57 -3.96 -18.04
N GLU A 226 -17.68 -4.67 -17.33
CA GLU A 226 -18.08 -5.71 -16.38
C GLU A 226 -18.76 -5.12 -15.14
N TRP A 227 -18.26 -4.04 -14.54
CA TRP A 227 -18.95 -3.41 -13.40
C TRP A 227 -20.32 -2.84 -13.75
N LYS A 228 -20.50 -2.27 -14.95
CA LYS A 228 -21.85 -1.91 -15.44
C LYS A 228 -22.77 -3.12 -15.54
N ARG A 229 -22.26 -4.26 -16.02
CA ARG A 229 -23.02 -5.51 -16.07
C ARG A 229 -23.36 -6.02 -14.66
N ALA A 230 -22.42 -5.96 -13.72
CA ALA A 230 -22.64 -6.35 -12.34
C ALA A 230 -23.76 -5.52 -11.69
N LEU A 231 -23.73 -4.19 -11.83
CA LEU A 231 -24.77 -3.30 -11.31
C LEU A 231 -26.14 -3.51 -11.96
N ALA A 232 -26.17 -3.90 -13.23
CA ALA A 232 -27.42 -4.24 -13.92
C ALA A 232 -28.05 -5.54 -13.39
N LEU A 233 -27.23 -6.50 -12.93
CA LEU A 233 -27.70 -7.75 -12.31
C LEU A 233 -28.08 -7.56 -10.84
N ARG A 234 -27.27 -6.81 -10.09
CA ARG A 234 -27.50 -6.53 -8.66
C ARG A 234 -26.86 -5.20 -8.27
N PRO A 235 -27.65 -4.23 -7.74
CA PRO A 235 -27.09 -3.02 -7.17
C PRO A 235 -26.09 -3.33 -6.06
N ASP A 236 -24.89 -2.74 -6.16
CA ASP A 236 -23.80 -2.95 -5.20
C ASP A 236 -23.03 -1.62 -5.06
N GLN A 237 -22.98 -1.08 -3.84
CA GLN A 237 -22.33 0.21 -3.57
C GLN A 237 -20.82 0.16 -3.80
N GLU A 238 -20.17 -0.97 -3.51
CA GLU A 238 -18.74 -1.17 -3.74
C GLU A 238 -18.43 -1.04 -5.24
N VAL A 239 -19.24 -1.72 -6.06
CA VAL A 239 -19.10 -1.70 -7.51
C VAL A 239 -19.40 -0.31 -8.08
N GLN A 240 -20.37 0.41 -7.52
CA GLN A 240 -20.66 1.78 -7.93
C GLN A 240 -19.47 2.72 -7.69
N VAL A 241 -18.85 2.67 -6.51
CA VAL A 241 -17.67 3.48 -6.19
C VAL A 241 -16.49 3.14 -7.11
N ALA A 242 -16.26 1.85 -7.35
CA ALA A 242 -15.22 1.39 -8.26
C ALA A 242 -15.45 1.85 -9.71
N LEU A 243 -16.70 1.77 -10.18
CA LEU A 243 -17.11 2.24 -11.50
C LEU A 243 -16.95 3.76 -11.64
N ASP A 244 -17.35 4.54 -10.64
CA ASP A 244 -17.22 6.00 -10.64
C ASP A 244 -15.74 6.41 -10.74
N LYS A 245 -14.86 5.75 -9.97
CA LYS A 245 -13.41 5.95 -10.08
C LYS A 245 -12.89 5.60 -11.48
N ALA A 246 -13.23 4.43 -12.00
CA ALA A 246 -12.75 4.01 -13.31
C ALA A 246 -13.27 4.87 -14.46
N LEU A 247 -14.48 5.42 -14.35
CA LEU A 247 -15.01 6.39 -15.32
C LEU A 247 -14.29 7.73 -15.23
N ALA A 248 -13.93 8.20 -14.03
CA ALA A 248 -13.11 9.40 -13.85
C ALA A 248 -11.71 9.22 -14.47
N ASP A 249 -11.04 8.10 -14.15
CA ASP A 249 -9.76 7.74 -14.75
C ASP A 249 -9.87 7.65 -16.28
N LYS A 250 -10.92 6.98 -16.80
CA LYS A 250 -11.13 6.81 -18.24
C LYS A 250 -11.37 8.14 -18.96
N THR A 251 -12.15 9.04 -18.37
CA THR A 251 -12.48 10.33 -18.99
C THR A 251 -11.23 11.18 -19.18
N GLU A 252 -10.32 11.17 -18.19
CA GLU A 252 -9.03 11.85 -18.32
C GLU A 252 -8.13 11.13 -19.35
N GLU A 253 -8.03 9.80 -19.24
CA GLU A 253 -7.14 8.96 -20.03
C GLU A 253 -7.60 8.76 -21.49
N GLU A 254 -8.83 9.13 -21.88
CA GLU A 254 -9.39 8.85 -23.21
C GLU A 254 -8.56 9.47 -24.35
N SER A 255 -7.93 10.62 -24.08
CA SER A 255 -7.06 11.30 -25.04
C SER A 255 -5.58 10.92 -24.93
N TYR A 256 -5.25 10.02 -23.99
CA TYR A 256 -3.86 9.69 -23.69
C TYR A 256 -3.29 8.77 -24.78
N LYS A 257 -1.99 8.93 -25.03
CA LYS A 257 -1.24 8.01 -25.86
C LYS A 257 -0.73 6.85 -24.99
N GLU A 258 -0.65 5.67 -25.60
CA GLU A 258 -0.17 4.46 -24.94
C GLU A 258 1.23 4.08 -25.44
N ASN A 259 2.11 3.75 -24.50
CA ASN A 259 3.39 3.07 -24.75
C ASN A 259 3.45 1.84 -23.85
N GLU A 260 4.20 0.82 -24.25
CA GLU A 260 4.43 -0.38 -23.44
C GLU A 260 5.89 -0.82 -23.48
N SER A 261 6.27 -1.60 -22.47
CA SER A 261 7.54 -2.31 -22.36
C SER A 261 7.28 -3.69 -21.75
N SER A 262 8.34 -4.45 -21.46
CA SER A 262 8.21 -5.82 -20.92
C SER A 262 7.41 -5.84 -19.61
N HIS A 263 7.63 -4.86 -18.73
CA HIS A 263 7.03 -4.84 -17.39
C HIS A 263 5.98 -3.73 -17.19
N PHE A 264 5.89 -2.75 -18.11
CA PHE A 264 5.06 -1.56 -17.90
C PHE A 264 4.07 -1.28 -19.03
N LYS A 265 2.90 -0.78 -18.65
CA LYS A 265 1.94 -0.14 -19.56
C LYS A 265 1.80 1.32 -19.19
N LEU A 266 2.27 2.22 -20.04
CA LEU A 266 2.30 3.66 -19.77
C LEU A 266 1.27 4.41 -20.60
N ARG A 267 0.46 5.24 -19.92
CA ARG A 267 -0.47 6.19 -20.53
C ARG A 267 -0.05 7.62 -20.22
N TYR A 268 -0.14 8.53 -21.18
CA TYR A 268 0.22 9.93 -20.99
C TYR A 268 -0.63 10.90 -21.80
N SER A 269 -0.97 12.04 -21.21
CA SER A 269 -1.63 13.14 -21.92
C SER A 269 -0.77 13.60 -23.10
N GLY A 270 -1.40 14.02 -24.21
CA GLY A 270 -0.68 14.58 -25.36
C GLY A 270 0.23 15.78 -25.03
N ALA A 271 0.02 16.43 -23.88
CA ALA A 271 0.88 17.49 -23.35
C ALA A 271 2.24 16.97 -22.81
N ALA A 272 2.32 15.70 -22.37
CA ALA A 272 3.59 15.08 -22.04
C ALA A 272 4.33 14.70 -23.33
N ALA A 273 5.54 15.23 -23.51
CA ALA A 273 6.32 15.00 -24.72
C ALA A 273 6.59 13.49 -24.92
N PRO A 274 6.38 12.90 -26.11
CA PRO A 274 6.66 11.49 -26.37
C PRO A 274 8.11 11.06 -26.08
N ALA A 275 9.05 12.00 -26.02
CA ALA A 275 10.41 11.75 -25.55
C ALA A 275 10.44 11.44 -24.05
N LEU A 276 9.81 12.28 -23.22
CA LEU A 276 9.72 12.08 -21.77
C LEU A 276 9.05 10.75 -21.43
N ALA A 277 7.94 10.40 -22.08
CA ALA A 277 7.26 9.12 -21.86
C ALA A 277 8.19 7.91 -22.11
N ARG A 278 9.03 7.97 -23.16
CA ARG A 278 10.03 6.93 -23.45
C ARG A 278 11.17 6.92 -22.43
N ASP A 279 11.59 8.08 -21.95
CA ASP A 279 12.65 8.20 -20.94
C ASP A 279 12.18 7.71 -19.56
N VAL A 280 10.90 7.94 -19.20
CA VAL A 280 10.28 7.37 -18.00
C VAL A 280 10.25 5.86 -18.09
N LEU A 281 9.75 5.29 -19.20
CA LEU A 281 9.75 3.83 -19.39
C LEU A 281 11.15 3.23 -19.30
N ARG A 282 12.15 3.83 -19.97
CA ARG A 282 13.54 3.36 -19.92
C ARG A 282 14.10 3.40 -18.49
N THR A 283 13.78 4.47 -17.76
CA THR A 283 14.20 4.63 -16.35
C THR A 283 13.55 3.59 -15.46
N LEU A 284 12.25 3.35 -15.62
CA LEU A 284 11.51 2.33 -14.87
C LEU A 284 12.02 0.92 -15.16
N GLU A 285 12.31 0.57 -16.42
CA GLU A 285 12.88 -0.75 -16.76
C GLU A 285 14.26 -0.97 -16.13
N ARG A 286 15.11 0.07 -16.10
CA ARG A 286 16.39 -0.01 -15.38
C ARG A 286 16.17 -0.23 -13.88
N HIS A 287 15.29 0.56 -13.26
CA HIS A 287 14.98 0.40 -11.84
C HIS A 287 14.30 -0.93 -11.52
N TYR A 288 13.51 -1.47 -12.45
CA TYR A 288 12.91 -2.79 -12.32
C TYR A 288 13.99 -3.86 -12.18
N SER A 289 14.97 -3.91 -13.08
CA SER A 289 16.07 -4.89 -12.99
C SER A 289 16.92 -4.71 -11.73
N GLU A 290 17.14 -3.46 -11.29
CA GLU A 290 17.86 -3.16 -10.04
C GLU A 290 17.08 -3.70 -8.83
N ILE A 291 15.78 -3.42 -8.72
CA ILE A 291 14.94 -3.87 -7.58
C ILE A 291 14.72 -5.39 -7.63
N GLU A 292 14.53 -5.96 -8.82
CA GLU A 292 14.41 -7.41 -9.04
C GLU A 292 15.65 -8.15 -8.51
N SER A 293 16.85 -7.64 -8.81
CA SER A 293 18.09 -8.22 -8.31
C SER A 293 18.24 -8.08 -6.80
N GLU A 294 17.82 -6.95 -6.21
CA GLU A 294 17.93 -6.73 -4.76
C GLU A 294 16.93 -7.60 -3.99
N LEU A 295 15.67 -7.70 -4.44
CA LEU A 295 14.61 -8.44 -3.76
C LEU A 295 14.49 -9.91 -4.18
N ASN A 296 15.29 -10.34 -5.16
CA ASN A 296 15.24 -11.68 -5.76
C ASN A 296 13.79 -12.08 -6.12
N PHE A 297 13.04 -11.13 -6.69
CA PHE A 297 11.63 -11.29 -7.00
C PHE A 297 11.26 -10.49 -8.24
N SER A 298 10.53 -11.13 -9.15
CA SER A 298 10.00 -10.50 -10.36
C SER A 298 8.47 -10.43 -10.27
N PRO A 299 7.88 -9.23 -10.21
CA PRO A 299 6.44 -9.02 -10.35
C PRO A 299 5.84 -9.76 -11.56
N PRO A 300 4.90 -10.71 -11.36
CA PRO A 300 4.33 -11.50 -12.46
C PRO A 300 3.36 -10.69 -13.35
N GLU A 301 2.79 -9.61 -12.82
CA GLU A 301 1.83 -8.76 -13.54
C GLU A 301 2.45 -7.42 -13.92
N SER A 302 2.12 -6.95 -15.13
CA SER A 302 2.59 -5.67 -15.65
C SER A 302 2.11 -4.50 -14.80
N ILE A 303 2.97 -3.53 -14.54
CA ILE A 303 2.68 -2.36 -13.71
C ILE A 303 2.15 -1.22 -14.60
N GLY A 304 0.99 -0.66 -14.24
CA GLY A 304 0.43 0.50 -14.93
C GLY A 304 1.15 1.80 -14.52
N VAL A 305 1.46 2.65 -15.49
CA VAL A 305 2.09 3.96 -15.28
C VAL A 305 1.26 5.03 -15.96
N ILE A 306 0.96 6.12 -15.27
CA ILE A 306 0.15 7.21 -15.82
C ILE A 306 0.85 8.54 -15.60
N LEU A 307 1.12 9.26 -16.69
CA LEU A 307 1.75 10.57 -16.67
C LEU A 307 0.69 11.66 -16.80
N TYR A 308 0.61 12.53 -15.80
CA TYR A 308 -0.39 13.58 -15.68
C TYR A 308 0.22 14.98 -15.85
N THR A 309 -0.62 15.95 -16.21
CA THR A 309 -0.36 17.35 -15.84
C THR A 309 -0.47 17.51 -14.33
N GLN A 310 0.13 18.56 -13.75
CA GLN A 310 0.12 18.73 -12.29
C GLN A 310 -1.31 18.93 -11.76
N ASP A 311 -2.15 19.65 -12.52
CA ASP A 311 -3.54 19.93 -12.15
C ASP A 311 -4.38 18.64 -12.17
N ALA A 312 -4.27 17.84 -13.23
CA ALA A 312 -4.97 16.56 -13.34
C ALA A 312 -4.54 15.56 -12.25
N PHE A 313 -3.24 15.52 -11.92
CA PHE A 313 -2.72 14.66 -10.85
C PHE A 313 -3.40 14.98 -9.50
N SER A 314 -3.45 16.26 -9.13
CA SER A 314 -4.09 16.69 -7.88
C SER A 314 -5.58 16.38 -7.86
N ASP A 315 -6.27 16.65 -8.97
CA ASP A 315 -7.73 16.48 -9.05
C ASP A 315 -8.16 15.02 -8.98
N ILE A 316 -7.39 14.10 -9.57
CA ILE A 316 -7.73 12.68 -9.67
C ILE A 316 -7.29 11.91 -8.43
N THR A 317 -6.06 12.12 -7.98
CA THR A 317 -5.50 11.33 -6.88
C THR A 317 -5.96 11.78 -5.51
N LYS A 318 -6.38 13.06 -5.40
CA LYS A 318 -6.57 13.75 -4.11
C LYS A 318 -5.33 13.67 -3.20
N ALA A 319 -4.17 13.35 -3.77
CA ALA A 319 -2.93 13.24 -3.02
C ALA A 319 -2.53 14.63 -2.48
N PRO A 320 -1.89 14.68 -1.31
CA PRO A 320 -1.34 15.93 -0.82
C PRO A 320 -0.40 16.56 -1.85
N ALA A 321 -0.37 17.89 -1.93
CA ALA A 321 0.42 18.62 -2.93
C ALA A 321 1.96 18.38 -2.86
N TRP A 322 2.44 17.72 -1.80
CA TRP A 322 3.83 17.34 -1.61
C TRP A 322 4.18 15.97 -2.22
N ALA A 323 3.20 15.18 -2.64
CA ALA A 323 3.43 13.88 -3.27
C ALA A 323 4.07 14.10 -4.66
N GLY A 324 5.33 13.69 -4.81
CA GLY A 324 6.07 13.77 -6.08
C GLY A 324 5.60 12.75 -7.12
N ALA A 325 4.97 11.67 -6.66
CA ALA A 325 4.22 10.67 -7.39
C ALA A 325 3.31 9.94 -6.40
N LEU A 326 2.48 9.02 -6.89
CA LEU A 326 1.63 8.16 -6.06
C LEU A 326 1.56 6.76 -6.65
N ASN A 327 1.69 5.74 -5.80
CA ASN A 327 1.36 4.37 -6.16
C ASN A 327 0.04 3.91 -5.50
N ASP A 328 -1.02 3.78 -6.31
CA ASP A 328 -2.32 3.22 -5.89
C ASP A 328 -2.59 1.82 -6.49
N GLY A 329 -1.52 1.07 -6.80
CA GLY A 329 -1.53 -0.08 -7.71
C GLY A 329 -1.19 0.30 -9.15
N ARG A 330 -1.19 1.60 -9.45
CA ARG A 330 -0.60 2.21 -10.65
C ARG A 330 0.34 3.32 -10.21
N ILE A 331 1.47 3.47 -10.89
CA ILE A 331 2.41 4.57 -10.66
C ILE A 331 1.87 5.81 -11.38
N ARG A 332 1.44 6.81 -10.62
CA ARG A 332 0.91 8.07 -11.13
C ARG A 332 1.95 9.17 -10.92
N VAL A 333 2.31 9.85 -12.01
CA VAL A 333 3.44 10.79 -12.01
C VAL A 333 3.00 12.13 -12.60
N PRO A 334 3.07 13.25 -11.86
CA PRO A 334 2.94 14.57 -12.44
C PRO A 334 4.21 14.92 -13.24
N VAL A 335 4.07 15.22 -14.52
CA VAL A 335 5.21 15.47 -15.43
C VAL A 335 5.18 16.86 -16.08
N GLN A 336 4.27 17.73 -15.64
CA GLN A 336 4.11 19.05 -16.25
C GLN A 336 5.38 19.90 -16.10
N GLY A 337 5.88 20.42 -17.22
CA GLY A 337 7.08 21.26 -17.25
C GLY A 337 8.40 20.48 -17.31
N LEU A 338 8.37 19.15 -17.31
CA LEU A 338 9.54 18.31 -17.49
C LEU A 338 9.78 18.01 -18.97
N ALA A 339 11.04 18.12 -19.40
CA ALA A 339 11.46 17.76 -20.76
C ALA A 339 12.14 16.38 -20.83
N ALA A 340 12.72 15.94 -19.71
CA ALA A 340 13.42 14.67 -19.54
C ALA A 340 13.31 14.21 -18.08
N VAL A 341 13.66 12.96 -17.81
CA VAL A 341 13.77 12.43 -16.45
C VAL A 341 15.05 12.96 -15.81
N ASP A 342 14.91 13.76 -14.77
CA ASP A 342 16.04 14.22 -13.95
C ASP A 342 16.32 13.25 -12.80
N ALA A 343 17.36 13.54 -12.00
CA ALA A 343 17.76 12.70 -10.89
C ALA A 343 16.66 12.56 -9.82
N GLU A 344 15.88 13.61 -9.60
CA GLU A 344 14.83 13.61 -8.59
C GLU A 344 13.63 12.78 -9.03
N LEU A 345 13.18 12.94 -10.28
CA LEU A 345 12.13 12.09 -10.83
C LEU A 345 12.60 10.62 -10.91
N SER A 346 13.85 10.35 -11.28
CA SER A 346 14.39 8.98 -11.26
C SER A 346 14.32 8.38 -9.86
N ARG A 347 14.68 9.14 -8.82
CA ARG A 347 14.62 8.71 -7.42
C ARG A 347 13.19 8.38 -7.00
N VAL A 348 12.24 9.29 -7.26
CA VAL A 348 10.81 9.12 -6.97
C VAL A 348 10.24 7.91 -7.72
N LEU A 349 10.57 7.72 -9.01
CA LEU A 349 10.13 6.55 -9.78
C LEU A 349 10.62 5.24 -9.15
N ARG A 350 11.86 5.20 -8.63
CA ARG A 350 12.39 4.02 -7.93
C ARG A 350 11.64 3.77 -6.62
N HIS A 351 11.30 4.83 -5.87
CA HIS A 351 10.48 4.74 -4.66
C HIS A 351 9.11 4.13 -4.96
N GLU A 352 8.36 4.73 -5.90
CA GLU A 352 7.02 4.23 -6.25
C GLU A 352 7.07 2.82 -6.85
N LEU A 353 8.09 2.50 -7.65
CA LEU A 353 8.27 1.15 -8.18
C LEU A 353 8.48 0.12 -7.05
N THR A 354 9.19 0.49 -5.99
CA THR A 354 9.41 -0.39 -4.83
C THR A 354 8.08 -0.79 -4.19
N HIS A 355 7.11 0.12 -4.06
CA HIS A 355 5.77 -0.23 -3.56
C HIS A 355 5.07 -1.27 -4.46
N SER A 356 5.26 -1.22 -5.78
CA SER A 356 4.67 -2.23 -6.69
C SER A 356 5.28 -3.62 -6.45
N PHE A 357 6.59 -3.69 -6.21
CA PHE A 357 7.28 -4.95 -5.89
C PHE A 357 6.79 -5.51 -4.56
N ILE A 358 6.74 -4.68 -3.52
CA ILE A 358 6.25 -5.11 -2.20
C ILE A 358 4.80 -5.58 -2.31
N ALA A 359 3.94 -4.83 -3.00
CA ALA A 359 2.53 -5.18 -3.16
C ALA A 359 2.34 -6.53 -3.86
N GLN A 360 3.06 -6.80 -4.96
CA GLN A 360 2.95 -8.07 -5.66
C GLN A 360 3.62 -9.24 -4.90
N LYS A 361 4.78 -9.01 -4.25
CA LYS A 361 5.46 -10.03 -3.44
C LYS A 361 4.65 -10.43 -2.22
N THR A 362 4.05 -9.45 -1.56
CA THR A 362 3.17 -9.65 -0.40
C THR A 362 1.71 -9.71 -0.80
N ARG A 363 1.40 -10.09 -2.05
CA ARG A 363 0.05 -10.43 -2.52
C ARG A 363 -1.05 -9.46 -2.04
N SER A 364 -0.71 -8.17 -1.96
CA SER A 364 -1.57 -7.12 -1.45
C SER A 364 -2.48 -6.66 -2.58
N ALA A 365 -3.79 -6.88 -2.42
CA ALA A 365 -4.79 -6.47 -3.41
C ALA A 365 -5.15 -4.98 -3.24
N CYS A 366 -4.22 -4.08 -3.52
CA CYS A 366 -4.49 -2.64 -3.52
C CYS A 366 -4.89 -2.21 -4.93
N ILE A 367 -6.14 -2.51 -5.28
CA ILE A 367 -6.73 -2.23 -6.60
C ILE A 367 -7.31 -0.81 -6.62
N GLY A 368 -6.49 0.21 -6.35
CA GLY A 368 -6.88 1.61 -6.48
C GLY A 368 -7.95 2.15 -5.51
N LEU A 369 -8.51 1.38 -4.58
CA LEU A 369 -9.34 1.94 -3.50
C LEU A 369 -8.59 1.80 -2.19
N ALA A 370 -8.19 2.92 -1.57
CA ALA A 370 -7.50 2.93 -0.27
C ALA A 370 -8.27 2.16 0.81
N ALA A 371 -9.60 2.14 0.69
CA ALA A 371 -10.55 1.42 1.53
C ALA A 371 -10.56 -0.12 1.39
N SER A 372 -9.98 -0.67 0.32
CA SER A 372 -10.00 -2.12 0.02
C SER A 372 -8.67 -2.81 0.27
N CYS A 373 -7.67 -2.05 0.73
CA CYS A 373 -6.29 -2.48 0.81
C CYS A 373 -6.13 -3.36 2.05
N ALA A 374 -6.16 -4.67 1.87
CA ALA A 374 -5.48 -5.57 2.78
C ALA A 374 -3.97 -5.38 2.53
N ILE A 375 -3.41 -4.35 3.17
CA ILE A 375 -1.97 -4.12 3.21
C ILE A 375 -1.37 -5.32 3.94
N GLN A 376 -0.71 -6.26 3.23
CA GLN A 376 -0.02 -7.36 3.91
C GLN A 376 1.29 -6.85 4.53
N ALA A 377 2.08 -6.08 3.78
CA ALA A 377 3.31 -5.46 4.30
C ALA A 377 3.02 -4.13 5.02
N PRO A 378 3.31 -4.00 6.32
CA PRO A 378 2.98 -2.80 7.10
C PRO A 378 3.64 -1.55 6.55
N THR A 379 3.00 -0.41 6.78
CA THR A 379 3.41 0.89 6.21
C THR A 379 4.88 1.22 6.51
N TRP A 380 5.39 0.89 7.70
CA TRP A 380 6.81 1.11 8.01
C TRP A 380 7.78 0.29 7.14
N ILE A 381 7.43 -0.93 6.73
CA ILE A 381 8.25 -1.71 5.78
C ILE A 381 8.14 -1.09 4.39
N GLN A 382 6.93 -0.74 3.95
CA GLN A 382 6.66 -0.13 2.65
C GLN A 382 7.51 1.13 2.44
N GLU A 383 7.35 2.12 3.34
CA GLU A 383 8.00 3.41 3.25
C GLU A 383 9.50 3.32 3.56
N GLY A 384 9.90 2.48 4.53
CA GLY A 384 11.31 2.31 4.88
C GLY A 384 12.12 1.67 3.75
N LEU A 385 11.57 0.63 3.12
CA LEU A 385 12.23 -0.07 2.00
C LEU A 385 12.23 0.76 0.73
N ALA A 386 11.14 1.48 0.44
CA ALA A 386 11.09 2.41 -0.69
C ALA A 386 12.12 3.54 -0.55
N GLN A 387 12.25 4.14 0.64
CA GLN A 387 13.31 5.12 0.95
C GLN A 387 14.73 4.52 0.80
N TRP A 388 14.93 3.30 1.29
CA TRP A 388 16.23 2.63 1.16
C TRP A 388 16.58 2.34 -0.30
N MET A 389 15.60 1.85 -1.08
CA MET A 389 15.74 1.54 -2.51
C MET A 389 16.01 2.80 -3.31
N GLU A 390 15.35 3.91 -3.07
CA GLU A 390 15.66 5.16 -3.81
C GLU A 390 17.04 5.76 -3.44
N GLY A 391 17.71 5.22 -2.41
CA GLY A 391 19.08 5.56 -2.03
C GLY A 391 19.20 6.39 -0.75
N GLN A 392 18.10 6.68 -0.05
CA GLN A 392 18.16 7.38 1.23
C GLN A 392 18.79 6.51 2.33
N ARG A 393 19.47 7.15 3.27
CA ARG A 393 20.01 6.54 4.49
C ARG A 393 19.72 7.46 5.67
N SER A 394 19.72 6.92 6.88
CA SER A 394 19.36 7.67 8.09
C SER A 394 20.20 8.94 8.27
N GLY A 395 21.49 8.89 7.94
CA GLY A 395 22.36 10.07 7.89
C GLY A 395 22.27 10.96 9.14
N GLU A 396 22.18 12.28 8.95
CA GLU A 396 22.08 13.26 10.04
C GLU A 396 20.79 13.12 10.86
N ASN A 397 19.72 12.55 10.29
CA ASN A 397 18.47 12.30 11.02
C ASN A 397 18.65 11.20 12.08
N GLY A 398 19.64 10.33 11.95
CA GLY A 398 19.93 9.27 12.91
C GLY A 398 20.13 9.78 14.34
N ALA A 399 20.80 10.92 14.51
CA ALA A 399 21.02 11.53 15.83
C ALA A 399 19.71 12.02 16.47
N VAL A 400 18.81 12.60 15.68
CA VAL A 400 17.50 13.08 16.15
C VAL A 400 16.61 11.90 16.54
N LEU A 401 16.58 10.85 15.71
CA LEU A 401 15.83 9.62 16.00
C LEU A 401 16.28 8.98 17.33
N LEU A 402 17.59 8.93 17.58
CA LEU A 402 18.16 8.45 18.83
C LEU A 402 17.75 9.29 20.04
N GLN A 403 17.72 10.61 19.92
CA GLN A 403 17.29 11.48 21.02
C GLN A 403 15.84 11.19 21.41
N ILE A 404 14.95 11.03 20.42
CA ILE A 404 13.54 10.70 20.63
C ILE A 404 13.39 9.32 21.26
N TYR A 405 14.14 8.32 20.78
CA TYR A 405 14.15 6.97 21.32
C TYR A 405 14.63 6.95 22.79
N ASN A 406 15.78 7.56 23.08
CA ASN A 406 16.34 7.61 24.44
C ASN A 406 15.45 8.39 25.43
N ALA A 407 14.64 9.34 24.93
CA ALA A 407 13.66 10.06 25.73
C ALA A 407 12.38 9.24 26.01
N GLY A 408 12.26 8.02 25.49
CA GLY A 408 11.07 7.17 25.64
C GLY A 408 9.88 7.62 24.81
N HIS A 409 10.10 8.46 23.79
CA HIS A 409 9.05 9.00 22.93
C HIS A 409 8.96 8.32 21.55
N ALA A 410 9.73 7.26 21.33
CA ALA A 410 9.65 6.48 20.10
C ALA A 410 8.28 5.86 19.89
N ILE A 411 7.76 5.93 18.66
CA ILE A 411 6.53 5.24 18.28
C ILE A 411 6.83 3.75 18.09
N PRO A 412 6.13 2.84 18.79
CA PRO A 412 6.28 1.39 18.57
C PRO A 412 5.95 1.00 17.14
N LEU A 413 6.69 0.04 16.56
CA LEU A 413 6.46 -0.44 15.19
C LEU A 413 5.04 -0.99 14.97
N SER A 414 4.43 -1.61 15.99
CA SER A 414 3.03 -2.07 15.96
C SER A 414 2.03 -0.94 15.70
N ARG A 415 2.35 0.31 16.07
CA ARG A 415 1.52 1.49 15.78
C ARG A 415 1.84 2.15 14.43
N LEU A 416 2.86 1.65 13.73
CA LEU A 416 3.27 2.13 12.41
C LEU A 416 2.87 1.18 11.28
N GLU A 417 2.08 0.13 11.57
CA GLU A 417 1.58 -0.78 10.55
C GLU A 417 0.50 -0.14 9.66
N GLY A 418 -0.40 0.64 10.25
CA GLY A 418 -1.52 1.28 9.56
C GLY A 418 -1.18 2.59 8.83
N SER A 419 -2.21 3.21 8.25
CA SER A 419 -2.06 4.43 7.44
C SER A 419 -1.51 5.63 8.22
N TRP A 420 -0.59 6.36 7.60
CA TRP A 420 0.01 7.58 8.16
C TRP A 420 -0.64 8.88 7.69
N LEU A 421 -1.69 8.81 6.86
CA LEU A 421 -2.31 9.98 6.22
C LEU A 421 -2.86 11.03 7.21
N HIS A 422 -3.20 10.61 8.43
CA HIS A 422 -3.76 11.48 9.47
C HIS A 422 -2.71 11.95 10.49
N MET A 423 -1.43 11.59 10.34
CA MET A 423 -0.37 12.03 11.23
C MET A 423 -0.05 13.51 11.00
N ASN A 424 0.27 14.23 12.08
CA ASN A 424 0.84 15.56 11.94
C ASN A 424 2.26 15.47 11.34
N GLY A 425 2.76 16.57 10.77
CA GLY A 425 4.03 16.57 10.01
C GLY A 425 5.25 16.09 10.80
N ASP A 426 5.35 16.41 12.10
CA ASP A 426 6.49 15.99 12.92
C ASP A 426 6.42 14.49 13.27
N THR A 427 5.23 13.99 13.58
CA THR A 427 4.98 12.55 13.81
C THR A 427 5.24 11.75 12.54
N ALA A 428 4.78 12.23 11.38
CA ALA A 428 5.06 11.59 10.10
C ALA A 428 6.56 11.57 9.80
N ARG A 429 7.28 12.70 9.95
CA ARG A 429 8.73 12.75 9.74
C ARG A 429 9.48 11.74 10.61
N TYR A 430 9.09 11.62 11.88
CA TYR A 430 9.63 10.59 12.75
C TYR A 430 9.31 9.18 12.23
N ALA A 431 8.06 8.90 11.84
CA ALA A 431 7.66 7.59 11.34
C ALA A 431 8.46 7.17 10.09
N TYR A 432 8.61 8.06 9.10
CA TYR A 432 9.41 7.83 7.90
C TYR A 432 10.90 7.58 8.23
N GLY A 433 11.50 8.45 9.05
CA GLY A 433 12.90 8.30 9.44
C GLY A 433 13.15 7.04 10.27
N TRP A 434 12.24 6.72 11.19
CA TRP A 434 12.33 5.52 12.00
C TRP A 434 12.15 4.25 11.17
N ALA A 435 11.19 4.25 10.23
CA ALA A 435 11.00 3.16 9.27
C ALA A 435 12.27 2.90 8.44
N LEU A 436 12.86 3.94 7.87
CA LEU A 436 14.13 3.85 7.14
C LEU A 436 15.25 3.29 8.02
N ALA A 437 15.39 3.78 9.26
CA ALA A 437 16.43 3.31 10.17
C ALA A 437 16.30 1.81 10.50
N ASN A 438 15.07 1.30 10.70
CA ASN A 438 14.84 -0.11 10.96
C ASN A 438 15.19 -0.97 9.73
N ILE A 439 14.81 -0.55 8.53
CA ILE A 439 15.19 -1.26 7.29
C ILE A 439 16.71 -1.21 7.08
N GLU A 440 17.33 -0.06 7.29
CA GLU A 440 18.79 0.10 7.18
C GLU A 440 19.53 -0.80 8.15
N TYR A 441 19.05 -0.93 9.39
CA TYR A 441 19.59 -1.87 10.38
C TYR A 441 19.49 -3.32 9.89
N ILE A 442 18.30 -3.77 9.46
CA ILE A 442 18.09 -5.15 8.99
C ILE A 442 19.03 -5.47 7.83
N VAL A 443 19.13 -4.56 6.85
CA VAL A 443 20.02 -4.73 5.70
C VAL A 443 21.49 -4.71 6.11
N ALA A 444 21.88 -3.87 7.08
CA ALA A 444 23.27 -3.80 7.55
C ALA A 444 23.72 -5.06 8.30
N THR A 445 22.80 -5.80 8.93
CA THR A 445 23.13 -7.01 9.68
C THR A 445 22.96 -8.29 8.87
N GLY A 446 21.87 -8.41 8.14
CA GLY A 446 21.46 -9.63 7.43
C GLY A 446 21.53 -9.55 5.91
N GLY A 447 21.80 -8.36 5.36
CA GLY A 447 21.66 -8.08 3.94
C GLY A 447 20.19 -8.01 3.51
N MET A 448 19.98 -7.84 2.20
CA MET A 448 18.62 -7.77 1.63
C MET A 448 17.86 -9.11 1.72
N VAL A 449 18.57 -10.22 1.91
CA VAL A 449 17.99 -11.57 2.05
C VAL A 449 17.03 -11.66 3.24
N ASP A 450 17.30 -10.95 4.33
CA ASP A 450 16.39 -10.98 5.48
C ASP A 450 15.12 -10.18 5.22
N ILE A 451 15.21 -9.06 4.49
CA ILE A 451 14.03 -8.33 4.00
C ILE A 451 13.21 -9.22 3.07
N GLU A 452 13.85 -9.90 2.12
CA GLU A 452 13.19 -10.85 1.22
C GLU A 452 12.40 -11.91 2.00
N ARG A 453 13.04 -12.56 2.98
CA ARG A 453 12.41 -13.59 3.82
C ARG A 453 11.25 -13.06 4.65
N ILE A 454 11.38 -11.85 5.21
CA ILE A 454 10.30 -11.18 5.94
C ILE A 454 9.11 -10.95 5.01
N LEU A 455 9.35 -10.42 3.81
CA LEU A 455 8.30 -10.20 2.81
C LEU A 455 7.66 -11.52 2.35
N ASP A 456 8.42 -12.61 2.22
CA ASP A 456 7.87 -13.93 1.87
C ASP A 456 6.92 -14.45 2.96
N ARG A 457 7.29 -14.33 4.24
CA ARG A 457 6.44 -14.73 5.37
C ARG A 457 5.16 -13.91 5.43
N ILE A 458 5.29 -12.60 5.26
CA ILE A 458 4.14 -11.70 5.18
C ILE A 458 3.23 -12.09 3.99
N GLY A 459 3.82 -12.38 2.82
CA GLY A 459 3.10 -12.84 1.62
C GLY A 459 2.40 -14.20 1.78
N ALA A 460 2.84 -15.01 2.74
CA ALA A 460 2.18 -16.25 3.16
C ALA A 460 1.08 -16.02 4.21
N GLY A 461 0.78 -14.77 4.58
CA GLY A 461 -0.26 -14.42 5.55
C GLY A 461 0.21 -14.31 7.00
N MET A 462 1.52 -14.39 7.25
CA MET A 462 2.07 -14.30 8.60
C MET A 462 1.98 -12.87 9.15
N PRO A 463 1.53 -12.66 10.40
CA PRO A 463 1.65 -11.36 11.07
C PRO A 463 3.10 -10.88 11.08
N THR A 464 3.32 -9.58 10.84
CA THR A 464 4.67 -9.02 10.65
C THR A 464 5.58 -9.31 11.84
N GLU A 465 5.12 -9.11 13.08
CA GLU A 465 5.97 -9.36 14.25
C GLU A 465 6.39 -10.84 14.34
N THR A 466 5.51 -11.77 13.97
CA THR A 466 5.83 -13.20 13.89
C THR A 466 6.87 -13.47 12.79
N ALA A 467 6.74 -12.83 11.63
CA ALA A 467 7.73 -12.92 10.56
C ALA A 467 9.12 -12.42 11.01
N LEU A 468 9.18 -11.33 11.77
CA LEU A 468 10.44 -10.85 12.36
C LEU A 468 11.02 -11.84 13.37
N ARG A 469 10.20 -12.44 14.22
CA ARG A 469 10.66 -13.46 15.19
C ARG A 469 11.22 -14.70 14.49
N GLU A 470 10.63 -15.12 13.37
CA GLU A 470 11.14 -16.25 12.60
C GLU A 470 12.45 -15.94 11.89
N VAL A 471 12.56 -14.77 11.25
CA VAL A 471 13.70 -14.43 10.38
C VAL A 471 14.87 -13.83 11.17
N LEU A 472 14.59 -12.88 12.06
CA LEU A 472 15.60 -12.12 12.80
C LEU A 472 15.80 -12.60 14.23
N HIS A 473 15.00 -13.58 14.70
CA HIS A 473 14.93 -13.97 16.11
C HIS A 473 14.68 -12.78 17.06
N SER A 474 13.99 -11.75 16.55
CA SER A 474 13.77 -10.48 17.22
C SER A 474 12.30 -10.09 17.12
N ASP A 475 11.77 -9.47 18.15
CA ASP A 475 10.47 -8.83 18.09
C ASP A 475 10.55 -7.33 17.82
N TYR A 476 9.41 -6.65 17.87
CA TYR A 476 9.39 -5.20 17.61
C TYR A 476 10.24 -4.40 18.59
N ASN A 477 10.27 -4.76 19.87
CA ASN A 477 11.07 -4.05 20.85
C ASN A 477 12.55 -4.36 20.65
N ASP A 478 12.89 -5.64 20.42
CA ASP A 478 14.27 -6.06 20.14
C ASP A 478 14.82 -5.36 18.88
N LEU A 479 14.01 -5.29 17.82
CA LEU A 479 14.37 -4.62 16.57
C LEU A 479 14.57 -3.11 16.77
N MET A 480 13.67 -2.45 17.51
CA MET A 480 13.79 -1.03 17.82
C MET A 480 15.03 -0.72 18.66
N GLN A 481 15.34 -1.57 19.65
CA GLN A 481 16.54 -1.44 20.47
C GLN A 481 17.80 -1.63 19.63
N SER A 482 17.83 -2.68 18.80
CA SER A 482 18.98 -2.97 17.95
C SER A 482 19.20 -1.90 16.89
N THR A 483 18.13 -1.31 16.35
CA THR A 483 18.18 -0.15 15.47
C THR A 483 18.76 1.06 16.18
N ALA A 484 18.36 1.34 17.43
CA ALA A 484 18.96 2.42 18.22
C ALA A 484 20.47 2.16 18.47
N ASP A 485 20.87 0.93 18.77
CA ASP A 485 22.29 0.59 18.95
C ASP A 485 23.09 0.77 17.66
N TYR A 486 22.52 0.37 16.52
CA TYR A 486 23.07 0.61 15.19
C TYR A 486 23.22 2.10 14.90
N LEU A 487 22.18 2.90 15.08
CA LEU A 487 22.24 4.34 14.85
C LEU A 487 23.30 4.99 15.74
N ARG A 488 23.44 4.55 17.00
CA ARG A 488 24.45 5.09 17.93
C ARG A 488 25.85 4.81 17.44
N LYS A 489 26.10 3.60 16.92
CA LYS A 489 27.39 3.21 16.35
C LYS A 489 27.70 3.95 15.05
N SER A 490 26.71 4.10 14.19
CA SER A 490 26.87 4.66 12.84
C SER A 490 26.87 6.19 12.80
N TYR A 491 26.12 6.83 13.70
CA TYR A 491 25.81 8.26 13.64
C TYR A 491 25.97 9.03 14.97
N GLY A 492 26.37 8.37 16.07
CA GLY A 492 26.46 8.97 17.41
C GLY A 492 27.66 9.88 17.66
N ARG A 493 28.03 10.74 16.69
CA ARG A 493 29.13 11.72 16.85
C ARG A 493 28.66 13.00 17.51
#